data_AF-A0ABD4S9D0-F1
#
_entry.id   AF-A0ABD4S9D0-F1
#
_cell.length_a   1.000
_cell.length_b   1.000
_cell.length_c   1.000
_cell.angle_alpha   90.00
_cell.angle_beta   90.00
_cell.angle_gamma   90.00
#
_symmetry.space_group_name_H-M   'P 1'
#
loop_
_entity.id
_entity.type
_entity.pdbx_description
1 polymer ?
#
loop_
_entity_poly.entity_id
_entity_poly.type
_entity_poly.pdbx_seq_one_letter_code
_entity_poly.pdbx_strand_id
1 'polypeptide(L)' 'MEEGDYDSNIAHYCLHKFKWKPHEYMDLPVDEKAFVAASIDIKVEEEKEEAKKADKDAKRGRRR' A
#
# COMPACT_ATOMS: atom_id res chain seq x y z
N MET A 1 -7.81 -0.24 -14.74
CA MET A 1 -7.50 0.04 -13.32
C MET A 1 -8.81 0.48 -12.73
N GLU A 2 -9.43 -0.34 -11.89
CA GLU A 2 -10.66 0.06 -11.20
C GLU A 2 -10.37 1.36 -10.47
N GLU A 3 -11.16 2.38 -10.79
CA GLU A 3 -11.09 3.74 -10.26
C GLU A 3 -11.61 3.70 -8.81
N GLY A 4 -10.92 2.95 -7.96
CA GLY A 4 -11.11 3.00 -6.53
C GLY A 4 -10.41 4.26 -6.03
N ASP A 5 -11.17 5.17 -5.44
CA ASP A 5 -10.67 6.37 -4.79
C ASP A 5 -9.39 6.06 -4.01
N TYR A 6 -8.38 6.92 -4.10
CA TYR A 6 -7.09 6.77 -3.41
C TYR A 6 -7.27 6.40 -1.92
N ASP A 7 -8.28 7.01 -1.27
CA ASP A 7 -8.66 6.72 0.11
C ASP A 7 -9.20 5.29 0.30
N SER A 8 -9.93 4.72 -0.66
CA SER A 8 -10.42 3.33 -0.61
C SER A 8 -9.27 2.33 -0.64
N ASN A 9 -8.23 2.57 -1.43
CA ASN A 9 -7.04 1.72 -1.47
C ASN A 9 -6.27 1.78 -0.14
N ILE A 10 -6.16 2.97 0.44
CA ILE A 10 -5.54 3.16 1.76
C ILE A 10 -6.35 2.47 2.85
N ALA A 11 -7.66 2.67 2.89
CA ALA A 11 -8.57 2.01 3.83
C ALA A 11 -8.47 0.47 3.71
N HIS A 12 -8.38 -0.05 2.48
CA HIS A 12 -8.17 -1.48 2.24
C HIS A 12 -6.81 -1.96 2.78
N TYR A 13 -5.73 -1.18 2.59
CA TYR A 13 -4.41 -1.50 3.13
C TYR A 13 -4.40 -1.47 4.67
N CYS A 14 -5.06 -0.49 5.27
CA CYS A 14 -5.27 -0.38 6.72
C CYS A 14 -6.02 -1.61 7.28
N LEU A 15 -7.10 -2.03 6.62
CA LEU A 15 -7.86 -3.23 6.99
C LEU A 15 -7.01 -4.51 6.91
N HIS A 16 -6.24 -4.65 5.83
CA HIS A 16 -5.54 -5.90 5.53
C HIS A 16 -4.21 -6.04 6.30
N LYS A 17 -3.41 -4.98 6.38
CA LYS A 17 -2.07 -5.00 7.01
C LYS A 17 -2.09 -4.56 8.48
N PHE A 18 -2.89 -3.55 8.82
CA PHE A 18 -2.97 -3.03 10.19
C PHE A 18 -4.10 -3.67 11.01
N LYS A 19 -5.01 -4.43 10.37
CA LYS A 19 -6.19 -5.05 11.01
C LYS A 19 -7.05 -4.04 11.79
N TRP A 20 -7.04 -2.79 11.38
CA TRP A 20 -7.91 -1.78 11.96
C TRP A 20 -9.35 -2.01 11.52
N LYS A 21 -10.31 -1.81 12.42
CA LYS A 21 -11.71 -1.84 12.03
C LYS A 21 -11.99 -0.62 11.15
N PRO A 22 -12.83 -0.76 10.12
CA PRO A 22 -13.13 0.35 9.21
C PRO A 22 -13.76 1.55 9.95
N HIS A 23 -14.46 1.29 11.06
CA HIS A 23 -14.98 2.33 11.94
C HIS A 23 -13.88 3.13 12.67
N GLU A 24 -12.77 2.51 13.05
CA GLU A 24 -11.65 3.22 13.69
C GLU A 24 -10.97 4.15 12.67
N TYR A 25 -10.74 3.65 11.44
CA TYR A 25 -10.19 4.47 10.36
C TYR A 25 -11.13 5.62 9.96
N MET A 26 -12.45 5.40 9.91
CA MET A 26 -13.39 6.47 9.56
C MET A 26 -13.52 7.55 10.65
N ASP A 27 -13.35 7.19 11.91
CA ASP A 27 -13.43 8.13 13.04
C ASP A 27 -12.15 8.96 13.24
N LEU A 28 -11.01 8.52 12.67
CA LEU A 28 -9.75 9.25 12.75
C LEU A 28 -9.85 10.68 12.17
N PRO A 29 -9.21 11.68 12.81
CA PRO A 29 -9.12 13.04 12.29
C PRO A 29 -8.33 13.07 10.97
N VAL A 30 -8.60 14.11 10.17
CA VAL A 30 -8.06 14.23 8.81
C VAL A 30 -6.53 14.27 8.78
N ASP A 31 -5.89 14.88 9.78
CA ASP A 31 -4.44 14.95 9.93
C ASP A 31 -3.80 13.56 10.10
N GLU A 32 -4.41 12.71 10.94
CA GLU A 32 -3.92 11.35 11.16
C GLU A 32 -4.18 10.45 9.94
N LYS A 33 -5.32 10.61 9.26
CA LYS A 33 -5.58 9.93 7.98
C LYS A 33 -4.53 10.29 6.93
N ALA A 34 -4.18 11.57 6.80
CA ALA A 34 -3.15 12.03 5.87
C ALA A 34 -1.76 11.46 6.23
N PHE A 35 -1.42 11.39 7.52
CA PHE A 35 -0.17 10.78 7.96
C PHE A 35 -0.09 9.29 7.64
N VAL A 36 -1.18 8.55 7.90
CA VAL A 36 -1.29 7.12 7.58
C VAL A 36 -1.21 6.90 6.07
N ALA A 37 -1.93 7.72 5.28
CA ALA A 37 -1.88 7.70 3.82
C ALA A 37 -0.44 7.87 3.30
N ALA A 38 0.27 8.91 3.75
CA ALA A 38 1.64 9.18 3.34
C ALA A 38 2.61 8.04 3.74
N SER A 39 2.42 7.47 4.93
CA SER A 39 3.23 6.34 5.41
C SER A 39 3.01 5.08 4.57
N ILE A 40 1.78 4.83 4.13
CA ILE A 40 1.43 3.71 3.24
C ILE A 40 1.98 3.94 1.85
N ASP A 41 1.92 5.17 1.33
CA ASP A 41 2.42 5.53 0.00
C ASP A 41 3.92 5.20 -0.12
N ILE A 42 4.73 5.63 0.86
CA ILE A 42 6.16 5.31 0.95
C ILE A 42 6.39 3.80 0.93
N LYS A 43 5.63 3.06 1.75
CA LYS A 43 5.77 1.61 1.88
C LYS A 43 5.38 0.86 0.60
N VAL A 44 4.35 1.33 -0.09
CA VAL A 44 3.91 0.76 -1.38
C VAL A 44 4.94 1.01 -2.46
N GLU A 45 5.57 2.18 -2.50
CA GLU A 45 6.64 2.47 -3.45
C GLU A 45 7.88 1.60 -3.18
N GLU A 46 8.28 1.42 -1.92
CA GLU A 46 9.36 0.48 -1.56
C GLU A 46 9.03 -0.97 -1.97
N GLU A 47 7.83 -1.49 -1.64
CA GLU A 47 7.41 -2.85 -2.05
C GLU A 47 7.40 -3.00 -3.58
N LYS A 48 6.97 -1.97 -4.33
CA LYS A 48 7.01 -1.99 -5.80
C LYS A 48 8.43 -2.03 -6.33
N GLU A 49 9.37 -1.28 -5.74
CA GLU A 49 10.77 -1.30 -6.15
C GLU A 49 11.42 -2.66 -5.87
N GLU A 50 11.17 -3.24 -4.70
CA GLU A 50 11.63 -4.59 -4.35
C GLU A 50 11.04 -5.65 -5.28
N ALA A 51 9.73 -5.60 -5.55
CA ALA A 51 9.08 -6.51 -6.48
C ALA A 51 9.65 -6.41 -7.90
N LYS A 52 9.94 -5.18 -8.38
CA LYS A 52 10.59 -4.96 -9.67
C LYS A 52 12.02 -5.51 -9.70
N LYS A 53 12.78 -5.40 -8.61
CA LYS A 53 14.12 -5.99 -8.52
C LYS A 53 14.05 -7.52 -8.51
N ALA A 54 13.12 -8.10 -7.76
CA ALA A 54 12.90 -9.55 -7.71
C ALA A 54 12.47 -10.13 -9.07
N ASP A 55 11.56 -9.47 -9.79
CA ASP A 55 11.16 -9.88 -11.15
C ASP A 55 12.35 -9.83 -12.13
N LYS A 56 13.15 -8.76 -12.07
CA LYS A 56 14.35 -8.61 -12.91
C LYS A 56 15.37 -9.72 -12.65
N ASP A 57 15.58 -10.08 -11.38
CA ASP A 57 16.51 -11.15 -11.00
C ASP A 57 15.99 -12.52 -11.43
N ALA A 58 14.71 -12.82 -11.17
CA ALA A 58 14.05 -14.05 -11.61
C ALA A 58 14.12 -14.24 -13.14
N LYS A 59 13.92 -13.16 -13.90
CA LYS A 59 14.00 -13.17 -15.37
C LYS A 59 15.44 -13.32 -15.90
N ARG A 60 16.44 -12.88 -15.12
CA ARG A 60 17.87 -13.11 -15.42
C ARG A 60 18.27 -14.55 -15.14
N GLY A 61 17.81 -15.13 -14.03
CA GLY A 61 18.05 -16.54 -13.69
C GLY A 61 17.46 -17.51 -14.71
N ARG A 62 16.29 -17.21 -15.27
CA ARG A 62 15.61 -18.08 -16.26
C ARG A 62 16.23 -18.08 -17.66
N ARG A 63 17.18 -17.18 -17.94
CA ARG A 63 17.90 -17.09 -19.22
C ARG A 63 19.28 -17.75 -19.20
N ARG A 64 19.72 -18.29 -18.07
CA ARG A 64 20.96 -19.08 -17.94
C ARG A 64 20.67 -20.57 -18.00
#